data_AF-A0A1G2DPY3-F1
#
_entry.id   AF-A0A1G2DPY3-F1
#
_cell.length_a   1.000
_cell.length_b   1.000
_cell.length_c   1.000
_cell.angle_alpha   90.00
_cell.angle_beta   90.00
_cell.angle_gamma   90.00
#
_symmetry.space_group_name_H-M   'P 1'
#
loop_
_entity.id
_entity.type
_entity.pdbx_description
1 polymer ?
#
loop_
_entity_poly.entity_id
_entity_poly.type
_entity_poly.pdbx_seq_one_letter_code
_entity_poly.pdbx_strand_id
1 'polypeptide(L)' 'MYQAALAVNSYWFPDTYLAIAQHFENRGTNWSEVSAKEVLGSAYSSASGYQRIRAEIETPQIQDGGGGGCGV' A
#
# COMPACT_ATOMS: atom_id res chain seq x y z
N MET A 1 -8.07 18.29 -8.40
CA MET A 1 -7.14 17.68 -9.38
C MET A 1 -6.64 16.32 -8.90
N TYR A 2 -5.96 16.22 -7.75
CA TYR A 2 -5.44 14.92 -7.26
C TYR A 2 -6.52 13.85 -7.00
N GLN A 3 -7.70 14.20 -6.46
CA GLN A 3 -8.76 13.21 -6.25
C GLN A 3 -9.28 12.59 -7.56
N ALA A 4 -9.39 13.38 -8.63
CA ALA A 4 -9.80 12.88 -9.94
C ALA A 4 -8.71 11.95 -10.53
N ALA A 5 -7.44 12.34 -10.42
CA ALA A 5 -6.33 11.48 -10.85
C ALA A 5 -6.26 10.18 -10.03
N LEU A 6 -6.53 10.25 -8.73
CA LEU A 6 -6.63 9.07 -7.87
C LEU A 6 -7.78 8.18 -8.34
N ALA A 7 -8.96 8.72 -8.59
CA ALA A 7 -10.10 7.94 -9.07
C ALA A 7 -9.82 7.24 -10.41
N VAL A 8 -9.23 7.97 -11.38
CA VAL A 8 -8.87 7.39 -12.70
C VAL A 8 -7.79 6.33 -12.57
N ASN A 9 -6.73 6.58 -11.79
CA ASN A 9 -5.67 5.60 -11.61
C ASN A 9 -6.14 4.37 -10.83
N SER A 10 -6.98 4.55 -9.80
CA SER A 10 -7.59 3.43 -9.08
C SER A 10 -8.50 2.60 -9.98
N TYR A 11 -9.14 3.22 -10.97
CA TYR A 11 -9.93 2.50 -11.98
C TYR A 11 -9.06 1.72 -12.97
N TRP A 12 -7.94 2.30 -13.42
CA TRP A 12 -7.01 1.63 -14.34
C TRP A 12 -6.09 0.59 -13.70
N PHE A 13 -5.80 0.74 -12.40
CA PHE A 13 -4.87 -0.11 -11.65
C PHE A 13 -5.45 -0.54 -10.29
N PRO A 14 -6.60 -1.24 -10.26
CA PRO A 14 -7.32 -1.51 -9.01
C PRO A 14 -6.46 -2.26 -7.99
N ASP A 15 -5.72 -3.29 -8.41
CA ASP A 15 -4.87 -4.10 -7.50
C ASP A 15 -3.76 -3.27 -6.85
N THR A 16 -3.21 -2.30 -7.58
CA THR A 16 -2.17 -1.39 -7.06
C THR A 16 -2.73 -0.56 -5.91
N TYR A 17 -3.88 0.08 -6.12
CA TYR A 17 -4.45 0.98 -5.12
C TYR A 17 -5.10 0.24 -3.95
N LEU A 18 -5.59 -1.00 -4.15
CA LEU A 18 -6.03 -1.88 -3.06
C LEU A 18 -4.86 -2.28 -2.15
N ALA A 19 -3.72 -2.68 -2.73
CA ALA A 19 -2.52 -3.00 -1.96
C ALA A 19 -1.96 -1.78 -1.21
N ILE A 20 -1.98 -0.59 -1.83
CA ILE A 20 -1.60 0.65 -1.15
C ILE A 20 -2.57 0.97 -0.02
N ALA A 21 -3.89 0.77 -0.21
CA ALA A 21 -4.87 0.98 0.85
C ALA A 21 -4.63 0.04 2.03
N GLN A 22 -4.43 -1.26 1.77
CA GLN A 22 -4.09 -2.25 2.80
C GLN A 22 -2.84 -1.88 3.59
N HIS A 23 -1.82 -1.34 2.92
CA HIS A 23 -0.59 -0.85 3.58
C HIS A 23 -0.85 0.27 4.57
N PHE A 24 -1.75 1.21 4.27
CA PHE A 24 -2.14 2.25 5.21
C PHE A 24 -3.00 1.71 6.35
N GLU A 25 -3.93 0.79 6.05
CA GLU A 25 -4.77 0.14 7.06
C GLU A 25 -3.93 -0.66 8.07
N ASN A 26 -2.92 -1.40 7.61
CA ASN A 26 -1.97 -2.12 8.46
C ASN A 26 -1.19 -1.19 9.41
N ARG A 27 -1.07 0.10 9.07
CA ARG A 27 -0.45 1.15 9.89
C ARG A 27 -1.47 1.94 10.72
N GLY A 28 -2.72 1.50 10.76
CA GLY A 28 -3.81 2.13 11.50
C GLY A 28 -4.30 3.46 10.89
N THR A 29 -3.97 3.75 9.62
CA THR A 29 -4.45 4.93 8.92
C THR A 29 -5.62 4.55 8.02
N ASN A 30 -6.78 5.19 8.18
CA ASN A 30 -7.93 4.88 7.33
C ASN A 30 -7.70 5.43 5.92
N TRP A 31 -8.08 4.68 4.89
CA TRP A 31 -7.93 5.12 3.50
C TRP A 31 -8.56 6.51 3.23
N SER A 32 -9.68 6.82 3.88
CA SER A 32 -10.35 8.13 3.75
C SER A 32 -9.56 9.31 4.32
N GLU A 33 -8.59 9.05 5.20
CA GLU A 33 -7.72 10.06 5.82
C GLU A 33 -6.45 10.32 5.00
N VAL A 34 -6.11 9.40 4.07
CA VAL A 34 -4.91 9.52 3.25
C VAL A 34 -5.13 10.55 2.15
N SER A 35 -4.20 11.50 2.03
CA SER A 35 -4.31 12.53 1.01
C SER A 35 -4.06 11.97 -0.39
N ALA A 36 -4.90 12.32 -1.37
CA ALA A 36 -4.72 11.85 -2.75
C ALA A 36 -3.36 12.25 -3.35
N LYS A 37 -2.79 13.38 -2.92
CA LYS A 37 -1.47 13.85 -3.36
C LYS A 37 -0.34 12.92 -2.87
N GLU A 38 -0.46 12.40 -1.65
CA GLU A 38 0.51 11.47 -1.07
C GLU A 38 0.49 10.14 -1.79
N VAL A 39 -0.69 9.54 -1.95
CA VAL A 39 -0.87 8.27 -2.66
C VAL A 39 -0.34 8.35 -4.09
N LEU A 40 -0.65 9.43 -4.81
CA LEU A 40 -0.18 9.65 -6.18
C LEU A 40 1.31 9.97 -6.27
N GLY A 41 1.98 10.19 -5.14
CA GLY A 41 3.41 10.45 -5.06
C GLY A 41 4.25 9.22 -5.42
N SER A 42 5.51 9.46 -5.77
CA SER A 42 6.44 8.39 -6.16
C SER A 42 6.72 7.37 -5.07
N ALA A 43 6.49 7.71 -3.79
CA ALA A 43 6.63 6.78 -2.68
C ALA A 43 5.68 5.57 -2.79
N TYR A 44 4.51 5.76 -3.40
CA TYR A 44 3.45 4.74 -3.50
C TYR A 44 3.09 4.42 -4.95
N SER A 45 2.82 5.42 -5.79
CA SER A 45 2.35 5.26 -7.17
C SER A 45 3.48 5.24 -8.22
N SER A 46 4.70 4.85 -7.84
CA SER A 46 5.76 4.53 -8.80
C SER A 46 6.06 3.03 -8.79
N ALA A 47 6.73 2.53 -9.83
CA ALA A 47 7.11 1.12 -9.90
C ALA A 47 7.92 0.67 -8.67
N SER A 48 8.92 1.46 -8.26
CA SER A 48 9.75 1.15 -7.09
C SER A 48 9.02 1.39 -5.77
N GLY A 49 8.13 2.39 -5.72
CA GLY A 49 7.27 2.65 -4.56
C GLY A 49 6.33 1.49 -4.27
N TYR A 50 5.62 1.04 -5.30
CA TYR A 50 4.68 -0.06 -5.22
C TYR A 50 5.36 -1.40 -4.89
N GLN A 51 6.52 -1.68 -5.48
CA GLN A 51 7.30 -2.89 -5.15
C GLN A 51 7.66 -2.98 -3.67
N ARG A 52 7.98 -1.86 -3.03
CA ARG A 52 8.26 -1.82 -1.58
C ARG A 52 7.01 -2.17 -0.77
N ILE A 53 5.88 -1.56 -1.13
CA ILE A 53 4.60 -1.79 -0.46
C ILE A 53 4.19 -3.25 -0.57
N ARG A 54 4.31 -3.83 -1.77
CA ARG A 54 4.08 -5.25 -2.04
C ARG A 54 4.88 -6.15 -1.08
N ALA A 55 6.17 -5.88 -0.91
CA ALA A 55 7.01 -6.64 0.01
C ALA A 55 6.54 -6.53 1.47
N GLU A 56 6.03 -5.37 1.89
CA GLU A 56 5.52 -5.14 3.26
C GLU A 56 4.17 -5.84 3.52
N ILE A 57 3.28 -5.92 2.53
CA ILE A 57 1.95 -6.57 2.68
C ILE A 57 1.98 -8.08 2.44
N GLU A 58 2.89 -8.58 1.60
CA GLU A 58 3.04 -10.02 1.34
C GLU A 58 3.83 -10.74 2.43
N THR A 59 4.66 -10.01 3.17
CA THR A 59 5.19 -10.51 4.41
C THR A 59 4.01 -10.57 5.38
N PRO A 60 3.55 -11.76 5.84
CA PRO A 60 2.52 -11.80 6.85
C PRO A 60 3.05 -10.98 8.01
N GLN A 61 2.33 -9.90 8.36
CA GLN A 61 2.64 -9.17 9.57
C GLN A 61 2.49 -10.16 10.71
N ILE A 62 3.62 -10.73 11.16
CA ILE A 62 3.73 -11.46 12.41
C ILE A 62 3.41 -10.39 13.45
N GLN A 63 2.13 -10.29 13.79
CA GLN A 63 1.67 -9.63 15.00
C GLN A 63 2.36 -10.38 16.14
N ASP A 64 3.26 -9.67 16.82
CA ASP A 64 4.05 -10.08 17.99
C ASP A 64 3.55 -11.34 18.70
N GLY A 65 4.30 -12.45 18.59
CA GLY A 65 4.02 -13.65 19.37
C GLY A 65 4.51 -14.96 18.76
N GLY A 66 5.81 -15.22 18.84
CA GLY A 66 6.33 -16.60 18.85
C GLY A 66 6.92 -17.12 17.54
N GLY A 67 8.20 -17.50 17.63
CA GLY A 67 8.68 -18.79 17.12
C GLY A 67 8.85 -18.95 15.62
N GLY A 68 10.12 -19.05 15.22
CA GLY A 68 10.55 -20.15 14.35
C GLY A 68 10.53 -19.89 12.86
N GLY A 69 11.73 -19.82 12.30
CA GLY A 69 12.13 -20.81 11.30
C GLY A 69 11.83 -20.50 9.83
N CYS A 70 12.85 -20.85 9.05
CA CYS A 70 12.84 -21.07 7.60
C CYS A 70 12.86 -19.78 6.76
N GLY A 71 13.85 -19.52 5.91
CA GLY A 71 14.80 -20.44 5.29
C GLY A 71 14.72 -20.26 3.79
N VAL A 72 15.70 -19.56 3.22
CA VAL A 72 16.35 -19.80 1.93
C VAL A 72 17.76 -19.23 1.99
#